data_AF-A0A084W2J5-F1
#
_entry.id   AF-A0A084W2J5-F1
#
_cell.length_a   1.000
_cell.length_b   1.000
_cell.length_c   1.000
_cell.angle_alpha   90.00
_cell.angle_beta   90.00
_cell.angle_gamma   90.00
#
_symmetry.space_group_name_H-M   'P 1'
#
loop_
_entity.id
_entity.type
_entity.pdbx_description
1 polymer ?
#
loop_
_entity_poly.entity_id
_entity_poly.type
_entity_poly.pdbx_seq_one_letter_code
_entity_poly.pdbx_strand_id
1 'polypeptide(L)'
;MNYILMTEDNNVTIPLLESDDLWMNELFNKSCDTVVLVTGWTSNVNEPNRAIDTIYNAYKARGGYNFVVIDTAEYVDTLYTWSAFNTNDLGKGLADGLKGLIKYVPLERIHLIGSHKRAWELYAETVYPENEKSLLAVKCNSLLSLKTGGCIGNPIPLGFAFAPQNNDHLSKRWNHLRKILERSGPFCHPNFAASSETLEFLLNTCKILVIGAGGLGCELLKDLALMGFRDIHVIDMDTIELSNLNRQFLFRRTDIGKSKAQCAASFINNRVPGCVVTPHFCKIQDFDSSFYRQFHIIVCGLDSIVARRWINGMLISMVEYEEDGSVRNLHHSVDRRRNRRVQRERPCDSTRNDGLHRLYVNYPLCTIANTPRMPEHCIEYVKIIQWPKETPFGSEVALDGDDPQHVTWVYEKAQERADSFNITGLSYRLVQGVLKNIIPAVASTNAVIAASCATEVFKIASSCCEPLNNYMVFNDVDGIYTYTYEAEKRSDCLACSQVPRSVEITDPNTMTLQDLIQHLCDNPEFQMKSPGLTALLEGKNKTLYMGTVKSIEEATKGNLTLSLTELGLKDGQEVMVADVTTPNTILIKLKILPTEVEMSS
;
A
#
# COMPACT_ATOMS: atom_id res chain seq x y z
N MET A 1 4.49 -16.65 -23.96
CA MET A 1 3.65 -17.61 -23.23
C MET A 1 3.46 -18.83 -24.09
N ASN A 2 3.77 -20.00 -23.54
CA ASN A 2 3.73 -21.24 -24.28
C ASN A 2 2.97 -22.30 -23.48
N TYR A 3 2.25 -23.16 -24.18
CA TYR A 3 1.94 -24.48 -23.66
C TYR A 3 3.18 -25.37 -23.78
N ILE A 4 3.45 -26.15 -22.74
CA ILE A 4 4.58 -27.07 -22.68
C ILE A 4 4.02 -28.45 -22.32
N LEU A 5 3.93 -29.34 -23.29
CA LEU A 5 3.66 -30.75 -23.02
C LEU A 5 4.93 -31.40 -22.50
N MET A 6 4.90 -31.85 -21.25
CA MET A 6 6.03 -32.54 -20.63
C MET A 6 6.03 -34.01 -21.04
N THR A 7 7.17 -34.49 -21.54
CA THR A 7 7.37 -35.91 -21.93
C THR A 7 8.62 -36.48 -21.28
N GLU A 8 8.92 -37.77 -21.50
CA GLU A 8 10.10 -38.42 -20.92
C GLU A 8 11.41 -37.97 -21.58
N ASP A 9 11.38 -37.70 -22.88
CA ASP A 9 12.58 -37.48 -23.68
C ASP A 9 12.76 -36.02 -24.10
N ASN A 10 11.66 -35.31 -24.44
CA ASN A 10 11.70 -33.91 -24.87
C ASN A 10 10.38 -33.17 -24.60
N ASN A 11 10.44 -32.02 -23.94
CA ASN A 11 9.27 -31.16 -23.77
C ASN A 11 8.88 -30.54 -25.12
N VAL A 12 7.59 -30.51 -25.42
CA VAL A 12 7.04 -29.87 -26.62
C VAL A 12 6.48 -28.51 -26.23
N THR A 13 7.08 -27.45 -26.75
CA THR A 13 6.70 -26.06 -26.47
C THR A 13 5.98 -25.47 -27.66
N ILE A 14 4.73 -25.04 -27.47
CA ILE A 14 3.88 -24.44 -28.51
C ILE A 14 3.37 -23.08 -28.02
N PRO A 15 3.40 -22.01 -28.84
CA PRO A 15 2.83 -20.71 -28.47
C PRO A 15 1.37 -20.79 -28.02
N LEU A 16 0.97 -19.98 -27.03
CA LEU A 16 -0.39 -20.01 -26.46
C LEU A 16 -1.50 -19.79 -27.52
N LEU A 17 -1.24 -18.95 -28.52
CA LEU A 17 -2.19 -18.62 -29.59
C LEU A 17 -2.31 -19.72 -30.66
N GLU A 18 -1.41 -20.70 -30.66
CA GLU A 18 -1.31 -21.79 -31.62
C GLU A 18 -1.64 -23.13 -30.93
N SER A 19 -2.50 -23.09 -29.91
CA SER A 19 -2.83 -24.26 -29.07
C SER A 19 -3.31 -25.49 -29.83
N ASP A 20 -3.94 -25.30 -31.00
CA ASP A 20 -4.41 -26.41 -31.83
C ASP A 20 -3.25 -27.32 -32.28
N ASP A 21 -2.05 -26.77 -32.50
CA ASP A 21 -0.85 -27.53 -32.87
C ASP A 21 -0.38 -28.45 -31.75
N LEU A 22 -0.65 -28.09 -30.49
CA LEU A 22 -0.37 -28.96 -29.35
C LEU A 22 -1.36 -30.13 -29.26
N TRP A 23 -2.66 -29.87 -29.48
CA TRP A 23 -3.70 -30.89 -29.38
C TRP A 23 -3.67 -31.87 -30.57
N MET A 24 -3.08 -31.46 -31.69
CA MET A 24 -2.82 -32.30 -32.85
C MET A 24 -1.45 -32.99 -32.81
N ASN A 25 -0.59 -32.65 -31.85
CA ASN A 25 0.74 -33.23 -31.73
C ASN A 25 0.68 -34.75 -31.49
N GLU A 26 1.56 -35.51 -32.14
CA GLU A 26 1.60 -36.97 -32.04
C GLU A 26 1.91 -37.47 -30.62
N LEU A 27 2.65 -36.67 -29.83
CA LEU A 27 2.99 -36.99 -28.44
C LEU A 27 1.82 -36.70 -27.47
N PHE A 28 0.77 -36.02 -27.92
CA PHE A 28 -0.41 -35.75 -27.11
C PHE A 28 -1.44 -36.89 -27.27
N ASN A 29 -1.61 -37.70 -26.23
CA ASN A 29 -2.49 -38.86 -26.30
C ASN A 29 -3.93 -38.48 -25.95
N LYS A 30 -4.80 -38.38 -26.96
CA LYS A 30 -6.22 -38.02 -26.81
C LYS A 30 -7.03 -39.00 -25.97
N SER A 31 -6.53 -40.22 -25.79
CA SER A 31 -7.16 -41.25 -24.96
C SER A 31 -6.80 -41.15 -23.47
N CYS A 32 -5.81 -40.34 -23.10
CA CYS A 32 -5.39 -40.08 -21.72
C CYS A 32 -6.16 -38.91 -21.09
N ASP A 33 -6.26 -38.91 -19.76
CA ASP A 33 -6.72 -37.74 -19.02
C ASP A 33 -5.70 -36.61 -19.16
N THR A 34 -6.11 -35.35 -19.10
CA THR A 34 -5.19 -34.24 -19.34
C THR A 34 -5.08 -33.35 -18.11
N VAL A 35 -3.89 -33.26 -17.54
CA VAL A 35 -3.57 -32.33 -16.47
C VAL A 35 -2.98 -31.07 -17.08
N VAL A 36 -3.54 -29.92 -16.73
CA VAL A 36 -3.06 -28.61 -17.18
C VAL A 36 -2.62 -27.82 -15.95
N LEU A 37 -1.32 -27.61 -15.79
CA LEU A 37 -0.72 -26.84 -14.70
C LEU A 37 -0.40 -25.43 -15.19
N VAL A 38 -1.02 -24.41 -14.59
CA VAL A 38 -0.68 -23.00 -14.85
C VAL A 38 0.38 -22.55 -13.85
N THR A 39 1.52 -22.08 -14.34
CA THR A 39 2.59 -21.59 -13.48
C THR A 39 2.22 -20.27 -12.80
N GLY A 40 2.80 -19.99 -11.62
CA GLY A 40 2.61 -18.75 -10.85
C GLY A 40 3.81 -17.81 -10.90
N TRP A 41 3.77 -16.71 -10.13
CA TRP A 41 4.90 -15.76 -10.00
C TRP A 41 6.16 -16.50 -9.53
N THR A 42 7.31 -16.18 -10.14
CA THR A 42 8.65 -16.80 -9.93
C THR A 42 8.78 -18.29 -10.23
N SER A 43 7.78 -18.91 -10.87
CA SER A 43 7.78 -20.32 -11.23
C SER A 43 7.86 -20.48 -12.74
N ASN A 44 9.06 -20.41 -13.33
CA ASN A 44 9.24 -20.68 -14.76
C ASN A 44 9.62 -22.16 -14.98
N VAL A 45 9.55 -22.61 -16.24
CA VAL A 45 9.93 -23.99 -16.63
C VAL A 45 11.43 -24.09 -16.97
N ASN A 46 12.11 -22.94 -17.10
CA ASN A 46 13.51 -22.84 -17.53
C ASN A 46 14.52 -22.87 -16.36
N GLU A 47 14.09 -22.60 -15.14
CA GLU A 47 14.83 -22.80 -13.90
C GLU A 47 14.46 -24.16 -13.30
N PRO A 48 15.36 -24.79 -12.51
CA PRO A 48 15.04 -26.05 -11.81
C PRO A 48 13.95 -25.82 -10.77
N ASN A 49 12.70 -25.84 -11.22
CA ASN A 49 11.53 -25.60 -10.41
C ASN A 49 11.06 -26.92 -9.80
N ARG A 50 11.60 -27.19 -8.60
CA ARG A 50 11.27 -28.38 -7.79
C ARG A 50 9.76 -28.67 -7.70
N ALA A 51 8.88 -27.67 -7.76
CA ALA A 51 7.45 -27.88 -7.63
C ALA A 51 6.81 -28.51 -8.89
N ILE A 52 7.12 -27.99 -10.09
CA ILE A 52 6.58 -28.49 -11.35
C ILE A 52 7.05 -29.93 -11.58
N ASP A 53 8.36 -30.16 -11.42
CA ASP A 53 8.95 -31.48 -11.59
C ASP A 53 8.40 -32.50 -10.59
N THR A 54 8.16 -32.10 -9.33
CA THR A 54 7.57 -32.99 -8.33
C THR A 54 6.15 -33.40 -8.70
N ILE A 55 5.34 -32.46 -9.19
CA ILE A 55 3.95 -32.74 -9.60
C ILE A 55 3.94 -33.60 -10.87
N TYR A 56 4.76 -33.26 -11.86
CA TYR A 56 4.92 -34.05 -13.08
C TYR A 56 5.31 -35.49 -12.76
N ASN A 57 6.34 -35.70 -11.95
CA ASN A 57 6.80 -37.03 -11.54
C ASN A 57 5.70 -37.83 -10.80
N ALA A 58 4.85 -37.17 -10.01
CA ALA A 58 3.75 -37.81 -9.32
C ALA A 58 2.64 -38.29 -10.28
N TYR A 59 2.28 -37.51 -11.30
CA TYR A 59 1.33 -37.93 -12.33
C TYR A 59 1.92 -38.96 -13.29
N LYS A 60 3.21 -38.80 -13.63
CA LYS A 60 3.98 -39.78 -14.39
C LYS A 60 3.93 -41.17 -13.72
N ALA A 61 4.19 -41.24 -12.41
CA ALA A 61 4.17 -42.49 -11.66
C ALA A 61 2.79 -43.18 -11.64
N ARG A 62 1.69 -42.42 -11.84
CA ARG A 62 0.33 -42.96 -11.91
C ARG A 62 -0.02 -43.50 -13.30
N GLY A 63 0.59 -42.96 -14.36
CA GLY A 63 0.31 -43.30 -15.75
C GLY A 63 -1.08 -42.84 -16.22
N GLY A 64 -1.30 -42.80 -17.54
CA GLY A 64 -2.60 -42.47 -18.13
C GLY A 64 -2.96 -40.98 -18.19
N TYR A 65 -1.99 -40.08 -17.99
CA TYR A 65 -2.18 -38.63 -18.05
C TYR A 65 -1.27 -37.98 -19.09
N ASN A 66 -1.80 -37.03 -19.87
CA ASN A 66 -1.01 -35.96 -20.49
C ASN A 66 -0.74 -34.90 -19.43
N PHE A 67 0.48 -34.35 -19.38
CA PHE A 67 0.83 -33.28 -18.46
C PHE A 67 1.29 -32.04 -19.24
N VAL A 68 0.45 -31.00 -19.22
CA VAL A 68 0.68 -29.75 -19.95
C VAL A 68 0.90 -28.64 -18.94
N VAL A 69 2.01 -27.93 -19.07
CA VAL A 69 2.34 -26.73 -18.29
C VAL A 69 2.04 -25.50 -19.14
N ILE A 70 1.40 -24.50 -18.56
CA ILE A 70 1.25 -23.19 -19.17
C ILE A 70 2.23 -22.26 -18.49
N ASP A 71 3.33 -21.95 -19.18
CA ASP A 71 4.33 -21.05 -18.64
C ASP A 71 3.88 -19.59 -18.79
N THR A 72 3.52 -19.00 -17.66
CA THR A 72 3.12 -17.60 -17.55
C THR A 72 4.18 -16.73 -16.86
N ALA A 73 5.32 -17.29 -16.42
CA ALA A 73 6.24 -16.62 -15.50
C ALA A 73 6.89 -15.36 -16.09
N GLU A 74 7.46 -15.43 -17.30
CA GLU A 74 8.01 -14.25 -17.99
C GLU A 74 6.97 -13.15 -18.19
N TYR A 75 5.69 -13.54 -18.36
CA TYR A 75 4.58 -12.62 -18.53
C TYR A 75 4.16 -12.00 -17.19
N VAL A 76 4.10 -12.76 -16.10
CA VAL A 76 3.73 -12.27 -14.77
C VAL A 76 4.81 -11.33 -14.19
N ASP A 77 6.09 -11.64 -14.38
CA ASP A 77 7.23 -10.78 -13.98
C ASP A 77 7.25 -9.46 -14.75
N THR A 78 6.81 -9.48 -16.01
CA THR A 78 6.77 -8.29 -16.87
C THR A 78 5.50 -7.45 -16.75
N LEU A 79 4.50 -7.77 -15.90
CA LEU A 79 3.15 -7.16 -16.08
C LEU A 79 2.36 -6.74 -14.84
N TYR A 80 2.91 -6.81 -13.62
CA TYR A 80 2.09 -6.67 -12.41
C TYR A 80 1.22 -5.39 -12.32
N THR A 81 1.67 -4.27 -12.90
CA THR A 81 0.94 -2.99 -12.86
C THR A 81 -0.27 -2.93 -13.80
N TRP A 82 -0.29 -3.75 -14.86
CA TRP A 82 -1.35 -3.83 -15.87
C TRP A 82 -1.97 -5.22 -15.93
N SER A 83 -1.86 -6.02 -14.86
CA SER A 83 -2.43 -7.37 -14.82
C SER A 83 -3.90 -7.39 -15.24
N ALA A 84 -4.70 -6.38 -14.90
CA ALA A 84 -6.10 -6.28 -15.34
C ALA A 84 -6.31 -6.20 -16.88
N PHE A 85 -5.34 -5.72 -17.66
CA PHE A 85 -5.41 -5.64 -19.13
C PHE A 85 -5.05 -6.97 -19.75
N ASN A 86 -3.93 -7.49 -19.28
CA ASN A 86 -3.30 -8.67 -19.84
C ASN A 86 -3.95 -9.96 -19.35
N THR A 87 -4.58 -9.97 -18.16
CA THR A 87 -5.38 -11.10 -17.68
C THR A 87 -6.58 -11.38 -18.58
N ASN A 88 -7.17 -10.36 -19.21
CA ASN A 88 -8.27 -10.57 -20.14
C ASN A 88 -7.80 -11.22 -21.44
N ASP A 89 -6.69 -10.74 -22.02
CA ASP A 89 -6.14 -11.29 -23.25
C ASP A 89 -5.53 -12.68 -23.02
N LEU A 90 -4.85 -12.88 -21.89
CA LEU A 90 -4.35 -14.17 -21.43
C LEU A 90 -5.49 -15.14 -21.14
N GLY A 91 -6.54 -14.67 -20.46
CA GLY A 91 -7.75 -15.44 -20.19
C GLY A 91 -8.48 -15.83 -21.48
N LYS A 92 -8.50 -14.93 -22.47
CA LYS A 92 -9.06 -15.20 -23.80
C LYS A 92 -8.24 -16.24 -24.56
N GLY A 93 -6.92 -16.09 -24.64
CA GLY A 93 -6.04 -17.08 -25.28
C GLY A 93 -6.13 -18.45 -24.62
N LEU A 94 -6.19 -18.50 -23.28
CA LEU A 94 -6.43 -19.73 -22.53
C LEU A 94 -7.80 -20.34 -22.82
N ALA A 95 -8.85 -19.53 -22.85
CA ALA A 95 -10.21 -19.99 -23.13
C ALA A 95 -10.32 -20.56 -24.55
N ASP A 96 -9.70 -19.90 -25.53
CA ASP A 96 -9.65 -20.36 -26.91
C ASP A 96 -8.88 -21.69 -27.02
N GLY A 97 -7.74 -21.82 -26.33
CA GLY A 97 -6.98 -23.07 -26.31
C GLY A 97 -7.68 -24.22 -25.59
N LEU A 98 -8.34 -23.95 -24.45
CA LEU A 98 -9.17 -24.93 -23.76
C LEU A 98 -10.39 -25.35 -24.60
N LYS A 99 -10.97 -24.42 -25.36
CA LYS A 99 -12.05 -24.71 -26.32
C LYS A 99 -11.57 -25.63 -27.46
N GLY A 100 -10.30 -25.53 -27.85
CA GLY A 100 -9.65 -26.49 -28.74
C GLY A 100 -9.50 -27.87 -28.11
N LEU A 101 -9.01 -27.92 -26.86
CA LEU A 101 -8.78 -29.17 -26.12
C LEU A 101 -10.06 -29.99 -25.93
N ILE A 102 -11.18 -29.36 -25.57
CA ILE A 102 -12.46 -30.05 -25.30
C ILE A 102 -13.06 -30.73 -26.55
N LYS A 103 -12.55 -30.44 -27.75
CA LYS A 103 -12.91 -31.18 -28.97
C LYS A 103 -12.33 -32.58 -29.01
N TYR A 104 -11.24 -32.81 -28.27
CA TYR A 104 -10.47 -34.06 -28.27
C TYR A 104 -10.54 -34.81 -26.94
N VAL A 105 -10.57 -34.09 -25.82
CA VAL A 105 -10.63 -34.65 -24.47
C VAL A 105 -11.91 -34.18 -23.78
N PRO A 106 -12.80 -35.08 -23.31
CA PRO A 106 -13.99 -34.70 -22.56
C PRO A 106 -13.66 -33.84 -21.34
N LEU A 107 -14.51 -32.85 -21.05
CA LEU A 107 -14.28 -31.87 -19.97
C LEU A 107 -14.03 -32.53 -18.60
N GLU A 108 -14.74 -33.62 -18.32
CA GLU A 108 -14.63 -34.40 -17.08
C GLU A 108 -13.25 -35.06 -16.88
N ARG A 109 -12.48 -35.16 -17.96
CA ARG A 109 -11.15 -35.80 -18.00
C ARG A 109 -10.01 -34.78 -18.05
N ILE A 110 -10.34 -33.49 -17.86
CA ILE A 110 -9.37 -32.40 -17.80
C ILE A 110 -9.22 -31.93 -16.36
N HIS A 111 -8.00 -32.01 -15.82
CA HIS A 111 -7.69 -31.53 -14.49
C HIS A 111 -6.85 -30.25 -14.56
N LEU A 112 -7.49 -29.11 -14.26
CA LEU A 112 -6.80 -27.82 -14.17
C LEU A 112 -6.18 -27.64 -12.77
N ILE A 113 -4.87 -27.37 -12.73
CA ILE A 113 -4.10 -27.06 -11.53
C ILE A 113 -3.54 -25.64 -11.70
N GLY A 114 -3.83 -24.76 -10.75
CA GLY A 114 -3.16 -23.46 -10.67
C GLY A 114 -2.50 -23.32 -9.31
N SER A 115 -1.40 -22.56 -9.21
CA SER A 115 -0.77 -22.19 -7.94
C SER A 115 -1.76 -21.53 -6.95
N HIS A 116 -2.84 -20.95 -7.49
CA HIS A 116 -3.94 -20.36 -6.74
C HIS A 116 -5.31 -20.88 -7.20
N LYS A 117 -5.49 -22.20 -7.36
CA LYS A 117 -6.77 -22.81 -7.78
C LYS A 117 -7.99 -22.20 -7.07
N ARG A 118 -7.86 -21.94 -5.77
CA ARG A 118 -8.93 -21.37 -4.97
C ARG A 118 -9.22 -19.90 -5.25
N ALA A 119 -8.24 -19.13 -5.69
CA ALA A 119 -8.41 -17.70 -5.96
C ALA A 119 -9.22 -17.43 -7.24
N TRP A 120 -9.01 -18.22 -8.30
CA TRP A 120 -9.80 -18.06 -9.53
C TRP A 120 -11.18 -18.69 -9.42
N GLU A 121 -11.35 -19.77 -8.65
CA GLU A 121 -12.69 -20.30 -8.29
C GLU A 121 -13.49 -19.23 -7.53
N LEU A 122 -12.85 -18.55 -6.57
CA LEU A 122 -13.44 -17.41 -5.85
C LEU A 122 -13.77 -16.23 -6.77
N TYR A 123 -12.90 -15.92 -7.73
CA TYR A 123 -13.12 -14.86 -8.73
C TYR A 123 -14.27 -15.20 -9.68
N ALA A 124 -14.33 -16.43 -10.19
CA ALA A 124 -15.39 -16.88 -11.08
C ALA A 124 -16.77 -16.87 -10.38
N GLU A 125 -16.85 -17.35 -9.13
CA GLU A 125 -18.08 -17.29 -8.33
C GLU A 125 -18.49 -15.85 -7.97
N THR A 126 -17.56 -14.89 -7.90
CA THR A 126 -17.88 -13.50 -7.53
C THR A 126 -18.20 -12.58 -8.71
N VAL A 127 -17.83 -12.98 -9.93
CA VAL A 127 -17.94 -12.15 -11.15
C VAL A 127 -19.07 -12.59 -12.08
N TYR A 128 -19.42 -13.87 -12.10
CA TYR A 128 -20.49 -14.40 -12.96
C TYR A 128 -21.74 -14.74 -12.14
N PRO A 129 -22.87 -14.01 -12.34
CA PRO A 129 -24.12 -14.33 -11.68
C PRO A 129 -24.59 -15.76 -12.02
N GLU A 130 -25.18 -16.46 -11.05
CA GLU A 130 -25.80 -17.80 -11.17
C GLU A 130 -24.85 -19.00 -11.22
N ASN A 131 -23.54 -18.80 -11.00
CA ASN A 131 -22.54 -19.88 -10.98
C ASN A 131 -21.84 -20.04 -9.62
N GLU A 132 -22.48 -19.59 -8.54
CA GLU A 132 -21.96 -19.59 -7.18
C GLU A 132 -22.02 -20.99 -6.55
N LYS A 133 -20.92 -21.75 -6.58
CA LYS A 133 -20.84 -23.09 -5.94
C LYS A 133 -20.63 -23.04 -4.42
N SER A 134 -20.67 -21.85 -3.83
CA SER A 134 -20.58 -21.61 -2.38
C SER A 134 -19.29 -22.15 -1.74
N LEU A 135 -18.28 -22.49 -2.55
CA LEU A 135 -16.97 -23.00 -2.10
C LEU A 135 -17.08 -24.07 -1.01
N LEU A 136 -17.98 -25.05 -1.16
CA LEU A 136 -18.21 -26.10 -0.17
C LEU A 136 -16.91 -26.84 0.20
N ALA A 137 -16.67 -27.06 1.49
CA ALA A 137 -15.58 -27.85 2.02
C ALA A 137 -15.99 -28.63 3.27
N VAL A 138 -15.31 -29.74 3.52
CA VAL A 138 -15.55 -30.57 4.69
C VAL A 138 -14.59 -30.17 5.80
N LYS A 139 -15.11 -29.86 6.99
CA LYS A 139 -14.27 -29.58 8.16
C LYS A 139 -13.46 -30.83 8.51
N CYS A 140 -12.14 -30.74 8.43
CA CYS A 140 -11.23 -31.81 8.82
C CYS A 140 -10.94 -31.78 10.33
N ASN A 141 -10.96 -32.95 10.97
CA ASN A 141 -10.65 -33.08 12.40
C ASN A 141 -9.15 -33.18 12.70
N SER A 142 -8.32 -33.42 11.68
CA SER A 142 -6.87 -33.44 11.81
C SER A 142 -6.18 -33.07 10.49
N LEU A 143 -4.95 -32.58 10.58
CA LEU A 143 -4.11 -32.29 9.41
C LEU A 143 -3.75 -33.57 8.64
N LEU A 144 -3.64 -34.71 9.34
CA LEU A 144 -3.39 -36.00 8.72
C LEU A 144 -4.58 -36.42 7.84
N SER A 145 -5.81 -36.31 8.36
CA SER A 145 -7.04 -36.60 7.61
C SER A 145 -7.19 -35.71 6.38
N LEU A 146 -6.76 -34.44 6.46
CA LEU A 146 -6.74 -33.55 5.29
C LEU A 146 -5.75 -34.04 4.24
N LYS A 147 -4.53 -34.40 4.65
CA LYS A 147 -3.46 -34.85 3.76
C LYS A 147 -3.76 -36.20 3.11
N THR A 148 -4.51 -37.07 3.77
CA THR A 148 -4.88 -38.40 3.26
C THR A 148 -6.24 -38.42 2.56
N GLY A 149 -6.94 -37.29 2.45
CA GLY A 149 -8.28 -37.23 1.85
C GLY A 149 -9.38 -37.89 2.70
N GLY A 150 -9.10 -38.20 3.96
CA GLY A 150 -10.02 -38.88 4.89
C GLY A 150 -10.94 -37.94 5.67
N CYS A 151 -11.19 -36.72 5.21
CA CYS A 151 -12.11 -35.80 5.90
C CYS A 151 -13.55 -36.16 5.59
N ILE A 152 -14.28 -36.58 6.62
CA ILE A 152 -15.68 -37.04 6.51
C ILE A 152 -16.57 -36.03 7.23
N GLY A 153 -17.58 -35.52 6.54
CA GLY A 153 -18.57 -34.59 7.08
C GLY A 153 -19.37 -33.91 5.98
N ASN A 154 -20.42 -33.19 6.37
CA ASN A 154 -21.23 -32.42 5.42
C ASN A 154 -20.39 -31.27 4.86
N PRO A 155 -20.35 -31.08 3.53
CA PRO A 155 -19.71 -29.93 2.92
C PRO A 155 -20.39 -28.64 3.42
N ILE A 156 -19.60 -27.74 3.99
CA ILE A 156 -20.02 -26.41 4.44
C ILE A 156 -19.40 -25.34 3.54
N PRO A 157 -20.09 -24.25 3.21
CA PRO A 157 -19.51 -23.15 2.44
C PRO A 157 -18.24 -22.60 3.09
N LEU A 158 -17.14 -22.46 2.34
CA LEU A 158 -15.98 -21.68 2.77
C LEU A 158 -16.22 -20.23 2.39
N GLY A 159 -16.47 -19.39 3.40
CA GLY A 159 -16.87 -18.00 3.24
C GLY A 159 -18.34 -17.78 3.60
N PHE A 160 -18.80 -16.53 3.52
CA PHE A 160 -20.17 -16.18 3.88
C PHE A 160 -21.12 -16.53 2.73
N ALA A 161 -21.80 -17.68 2.83
CA ALA A 161 -22.99 -17.92 2.03
C ALA A 161 -24.05 -16.87 2.35
N PHE A 162 -24.48 -16.12 1.33
CA PHE A 162 -25.68 -15.29 1.42
C PHE A 162 -26.88 -16.17 1.09
N ALA A 163 -27.58 -16.67 2.11
CA ALA A 163 -28.88 -17.31 1.90
C ALA A 163 -29.94 -16.24 1.56
N PRO A 164 -31.00 -16.59 0.79
CA PRO A 164 -32.05 -15.66 0.44
C PRO A 164 -32.76 -15.14 1.69
N GLN A 165 -33.21 -13.88 1.60
CA GLN A 165 -33.80 -13.08 2.66
C GLN A 165 -34.95 -13.81 3.40
N ASN A 166 -34.65 -14.30 4.60
CA ASN A 166 -35.65 -14.63 5.62
C ASN A 166 -35.34 -13.83 6.89
N ASN A 167 -36.37 -13.24 7.50
CA ASN A 167 -36.31 -12.32 8.66
C ASN A 167 -35.56 -12.89 9.89
N ASP A 168 -35.32 -14.20 9.95
CA ASP A 168 -34.59 -14.87 11.02
C ASP A 168 -33.06 -14.64 10.96
N HIS A 169 -32.52 -14.10 9.85
CA HIS A 169 -31.08 -13.84 9.68
C HIS A 169 -30.56 -12.61 10.45
N LEU A 170 -31.40 -11.59 10.69
CA LEU A 170 -30.96 -10.39 11.41
C LEU A 170 -30.54 -10.70 12.85
N SER A 171 -31.17 -11.70 13.48
CA SER A 171 -30.79 -12.17 14.82
C SER A 171 -29.43 -12.88 14.84
N LYS A 172 -29.07 -13.58 13.74
CA LYS A 172 -27.87 -14.42 13.63
C LYS A 172 -26.68 -13.75 12.92
N ARG A 173 -26.88 -12.61 12.25
CA ARG A 173 -25.86 -11.91 11.47
C ARG A 173 -24.56 -11.68 12.23
N TRP A 174 -24.67 -11.25 13.49
CA TRP A 174 -23.52 -10.90 14.33
C TRP A 174 -23.05 -12.02 15.25
N ASN A 175 -23.46 -13.27 15.01
CA ASN A 175 -23.12 -14.41 15.88
C ASN A 175 -21.61 -14.62 16.07
N HIS A 176 -20.80 -14.30 15.06
CA HIS A 176 -19.34 -14.37 15.17
C HIS A 176 -18.79 -13.35 16.17
N LEU A 177 -19.30 -12.12 16.12
CA LEU A 177 -18.90 -11.05 17.03
C LEU A 177 -19.43 -11.31 18.44
N ARG A 178 -20.71 -11.73 18.59
CA ARG A 178 -21.30 -12.09 19.88
C ARG A 178 -20.48 -13.12 20.65
N LYS A 179 -19.91 -14.11 19.98
CA LYS A 179 -19.02 -15.11 20.63
C LYS A 179 -17.77 -14.49 21.25
N ILE A 180 -17.28 -13.38 20.71
CA ILE A 180 -16.10 -12.68 21.21
C ILE A 180 -16.49 -11.63 22.27
N LEU A 181 -17.64 -10.97 22.10
CA LEU A 181 -18.07 -9.85 22.93
C LEU A 181 -18.90 -10.27 24.16
N GLU A 182 -19.65 -11.36 24.07
CA GLU A 182 -20.57 -11.83 25.14
C GLU A 182 -19.96 -12.96 25.97
N ARG A 183 -18.69 -13.32 25.73
CA ARG A 183 -17.99 -14.38 26.47
C ARG A 183 -16.65 -13.88 26.98
N SER A 184 -16.38 -14.16 28.24
CA SER A 184 -15.05 -13.94 28.82
C SER A 184 -14.08 -15.04 28.41
N GLY A 185 -12.79 -14.72 28.43
CA GLY A 185 -11.70 -15.65 28.17
C GLY A 185 -10.41 -15.25 28.89
N PRO A 186 -9.42 -16.15 28.97
CA PRO A 186 -8.18 -15.92 29.72
C PRO A 186 -7.26 -14.87 29.09
N PHE A 187 -7.48 -14.52 27.82
CA PHE A 187 -6.67 -13.55 27.06
C PHE A 187 -7.39 -12.21 26.84
N CYS A 188 -8.50 -11.99 27.53
CA CYS A 188 -9.21 -10.72 27.47
C CYS A 188 -8.38 -9.61 28.13
N HIS A 189 -8.52 -8.38 27.62
CA HIS A 189 -7.92 -7.21 28.24
C HIS A 189 -8.46 -7.04 29.67
N PRO A 190 -7.69 -6.53 30.65
CA PRO A 190 -8.15 -6.36 32.04
C PRO A 190 -9.45 -5.56 32.19
N ASN A 191 -9.68 -4.59 31.30
CA ASN A 191 -10.89 -3.76 31.28
C ASN A 191 -12.06 -4.37 30.48
N PHE A 192 -11.94 -5.61 29.99
CA PHE A 192 -13.00 -6.24 29.21
C PHE A 192 -14.14 -6.73 30.10
N ALA A 193 -15.36 -6.33 29.77
CA ALA A 193 -16.57 -6.89 30.33
C ALA A 193 -17.38 -7.58 29.22
N ALA A 194 -17.67 -8.87 29.40
CA ALA A 194 -18.49 -9.63 28.46
C ALA A 194 -19.93 -9.10 28.50
N SER A 195 -20.38 -8.48 27.41
CA SER A 195 -21.69 -7.81 27.34
C SER A 195 -22.18 -7.70 25.89
N SER A 196 -23.50 -7.74 25.71
CA SER A 196 -24.14 -7.41 24.43
C SER A 196 -24.09 -5.91 24.12
N GLU A 197 -23.93 -5.06 25.14
CA GLU A 197 -23.84 -3.60 25.01
C GLU A 197 -22.64 -3.17 24.17
N THR A 198 -21.53 -3.92 24.25
CA THR A 198 -20.34 -3.65 23.43
C THR A 198 -20.67 -3.74 21.95
N LEU A 199 -21.48 -4.73 21.52
CA LEU A 199 -21.92 -4.82 20.13
C LEU A 199 -22.81 -3.64 19.75
N GLU A 200 -23.68 -3.18 20.64
CA GLU A 200 -24.51 -2.01 20.40
C GLU A 200 -23.68 -0.72 20.28
N PHE A 201 -22.64 -0.57 21.09
CA PHE A 201 -21.67 0.52 20.97
C PHE A 201 -20.98 0.52 19.61
N LEU A 202 -20.48 -0.64 19.15
CA LEU A 202 -19.84 -0.76 17.83
C LEU A 202 -20.80 -0.38 16.68
N LEU A 203 -22.05 -0.81 16.78
CA LEU A 203 -23.06 -0.58 15.74
C LEU A 203 -23.61 0.85 15.72
N ASN A 204 -23.81 1.48 16.87
CA ASN A 204 -24.63 2.69 16.96
C ASN A 204 -23.85 3.95 17.39
N THR A 205 -22.68 3.79 18.01
CA THR A 205 -21.95 4.91 18.62
C THR A 205 -20.53 5.05 18.07
N CYS A 206 -19.86 3.94 17.79
CA CYS A 206 -18.46 3.93 17.41
C CYS A 206 -18.24 4.48 15.99
N LYS A 207 -17.80 5.74 15.93
CA LYS A 207 -17.38 6.43 14.71
C LYS A 207 -15.94 6.11 14.32
N ILE A 208 -15.74 5.63 13.09
CA ILE A 208 -14.41 5.35 12.52
C ILE A 208 -14.15 6.26 11.32
N LEU A 209 -12.93 6.79 11.22
CA LEU A 209 -12.43 7.42 10.00
C LEU A 209 -11.42 6.52 9.29
N VAL A 210 -11.67 6.22 8.02
CA VAL A 210 -10.71 5.58 7.11
C VAL A 210 -10.12 6.65 6.18
N ILE A 211 -8.80 6.79 6.17
CA ILE A 211 -8.07 7.74 5.34
C ILE A 211 -7.41 7.01 4.19
N GLY A 212 -7.89 7.24 2.97
CA GLY A 212 -7.49 6.56 1.75
C GLY A 212 -8.44 5.40 1.43
N ALA A 213 -8.96 5.40 0.21
CA ALA A 213 -9.84 4.41 -0.40
C ALA A 213 -9.12 3.57 -1.47
N GLY A 214 -7.81 3.72 -1.64
CA GLY A 214 -7.00 2.85 -2.51
C GLY A 214 -6.58 1.55 -1.81
N GLY A 215 -6.49 0.43 -2.53
CA GLY A 215 -5.94 -0.87 -2.09
C GLY A 215 -6.38 -1.29 -0.68
N LEU A 216 -5.54 -0.98 0.32
CA LEU A 216 -5.85 -1.15 1.74
C LEU A 216 -7.18 -0.53 2.18
N GLY A 217 -7.53 0.66 1.70
CA GLY A 217 -8.76 1.37 2.07
C GLY A 217 -10.01 0.58 1.70
N CYS A 218 -10.02 -0.03 0.51
CA CYS A 218 -11.09 -0.92 0.08
C CYS A 218 -11.27 -2.12 1.02
N GLU A 219 -10.16 -2.77 1.38
CA GLU A 219 -10.17 -3.90 2.30
C GLU A 219 -10.60 -3.50 3.72
N LEU A 220 -10.10 -2.37 4.23
CA LEU A 220 -10.49 -1.82 5.53
C LEU A 220 -11.97 -1.51 5.62
N LEU A 221 -12.54 -0.87 4.61
CA LEU A 221 -13.97 -0.57 4.58
C LEU A 221 -14.82 -1.85 4.63
N LYS A 222 -14.44 -2.88 3.86
CA LYS A 222 -15.08 -4.19 3.93
C LYS A 222 -14.95 -4.80 5.32
N ASP A 223 -13.73 -4.88 5.84
CA ASP A 223 -13.44 -5.55 7.12
C ASP A 223 -14.19 -4.87 8.26
N LEU A 224 -14.10 -3.55 8.37
CA LEU A 224 -14.77 -2.78 9.43
C LEU A 224 -16.29 -2.91 9.34
N ALA A 225 -16.88 -2.79 8.14
CA ALA A 225 -18.31 -2.94 7.95
C ALA A 225 -18.81 -4.35 8.35
N LEU A 226 -18.00 -5.39 8.11
CA LEU A 226 -18.30 -6.78 8.51
C LEU A 226 -17.95 -7.09 9.98
N MET A 227 -17.21 -6.21 10.65
CA MET A 227 -16.88 -6.30 12.08
C MET A 227 -17.84 -5.51 12.99
N GLY A 228 -18.97 -5.07 12.44
CA GLY A 228 -20.05 -4.44 13.21
C GLY A 228 -19.96 -2.92 13.30
N PHE A 229 -18.99 -2.28 12.66
CA PHE A 229 -18.92 -0.83 12.58
C PHE A 229 -19.88 -0.32 11.50
N ARG A 230 -20.74 0.64 11.86
CA ARG A 230 -21.71 1.22 10.91
C ARG A 230 -21.41 2.66 10.55
N ASP A 231 -20.99 3.49 11.50
CA ASP A 231 -20.67 4.89 11.25
C ASP A 231 -19.20 5.00 10.84
N ILE A 232 -18.96 4.93 9.53
CA ILE A 232 -17.63 4.95 8.94
C ILE A 232 -17.52 6.17 8.01
N HIS A 233 -16.48 6.97 8.17
CA HIS A 233 -16.16 8.04 7.22
C HIS A 233 -14.97 7.61 6.37
N VAL A 234 -14.94 8.02 5.09
CA VAL A 234 -13.80 7.77 4.21
C VAL A 234 -13.34 9.04 3.52
N ILE A 235 -12.04 9.37 3.64
CA ILE A 235 -11.42 10.49 2.91
C ILE A 235 -10.54 9.92 1.80
N ASP A 236 -10.72 10.37 0.57
CA ASP A 236 -9.78 10.11 -0.53
C ASP A 236 -9.87 11.24 -1.55
N MET A 237 -8.73 11.75 -2.02
CA MET A 237 -8.66 12.87 -2.97
C MET A 237 -8.57 12.42 -4.43
N ASP A 238 -8.39 11.12 -4.68
CA ASP A 238 -8.10 10.59 -6.00
C ASP A 238 -9.38 10.20 -6.74
N THR A 239 -9.23 10.09 -8.06
CA THR A 239 -10.22 9.50 -8.95
C THR A 239 -9.82 8.07 -9.33
N ILE A 240 -10.80 7.28 -9.76
CA ILE A 240 -10.59 5.88 -10.10
C ILE A 240 -9.89 5.79 -11.45
N GLU A 241 -8.74 5.13 -11.45
CA GLU A 241 -8.02 4.77 -12.65
C GLU A 241 -8.18 3.30 -12.97
N LEU A 242 -7.91 3.01 -14.23
CA LEU A 242 -7.95 1.68 -14.77
C LEU A 242 -6.88 0.74 -14.17
N SER A 243 -5.72 1.31 -13.82
CA SER A 243 -4.63 0.65 -13.08
C SER A 243 -5.04 0.18 -11.67
N ASN A 244 -6.14 0.71 -11.13
CA ASN A 244 -6.59 0.43 -9.77
C ASN A 244 -7.37 -0.91 -9.68
N LEU A 245 -8.02 -1.32 -10.77
CA LEU A 245 -9.00 -2.42 -10.78
C LEU A 245 -8.40 -3.80 -10.47
N ASN A 246 -7.08 -3.97 -10.58
CA ASN A 246 -6.40 -5.24 -10.26
C ASN A 246 -6.39 -5.56 -8.75
N ARG A 247 -6.63 -4.57 -7.88
CA ARG A 247 -6.54 -4.71 -6.42
C ARG A 247 -7.60 -3.95 -5.63
N GLN A 248 -8.32 -3.03 -6.26
CA GLN A 248 -9.30 -2.15 -5.61
C GLN A 248 -10.72 -2.64 -5.97
N PHE A 249 -11.11 -3.77 -5.38
CA PHE A 249 -12.31 -4.52 -5.75
C PHE A 249 -13.64 -3.81 -5.49
N LEU A 250 -13.66 -2.65 -4.84
CA LEU A 250 -14.87 -1.81 -4.71
C LEU A 250 -15.22 -1.08 -6.01
N PHE A 251 -14.28 -0.98 -6.95
CA PHE A 251 -14.45 -0.22 -8.19
C PHE A 251 -14.70 -1.13 -9.39
N ARG A 252 -15.41 -0.61 -10.39
CA ARG A 252 -15.66 -1.28 -11.67
C ARG A 252 -15.14 -0.41 -12.82
N ARG A 253 -15.07 -0.99 -14.02
CA ARG A 253 -14.71 -0.25 -15.25
C ARG A 253 -15.63 0.94 -15.51
N THR A 254 -16.90 0.84 -15.11
CA THR A 254 -17.90 1.91 -15.20
C THR A 254 -17.66 3.08 -14.24
N ASP A 255 -16.71 2.94 -13.32
CA ASP A 255 -16.42 3.95 -12.30
C ASP A 255 -15.15 4.74 -12.59
N ILE A 256 -14.43 4.43 -13.68
CA ILE A 256 -13.23 5.15 -14.10
C ILE A 256 -13.54 6.64 -14.24
N GLY A 257 -12.67 7.48 -13.68
CA GLY A 257 -12.81 8.94 -13.63
C GLY A 257 -13.69 9.47 -12.49
N LYS A 258 -14.43 8.62 -11.77
CA LYS A 258 -15.22 9.03 -10.59
C LYS A 258 -14.35 9.08 -9.33
N SER A 259 -14.83 9.78 -8.30
CA SER A 259 -14.18 9.84 -6.99
C SER A 259 -14.08 8.45 -6.33
N LYS A 260 -12.89 8.08 -5.85
CA LYS A 260 -12.70 6.83 -5.10
C LYS A 260 -13.54 6.79 -3.83
N ALA A 261 -13.54 7.87 -3.05
CA ALA A 261 -14.29 7.96 -1.79
C ALA A 261 -15.79 7.70 -2.00
N GLN A 262 -16.40 8.38 -2.99
CA GLN A 262 -17.83 8.27 -3.27
C GLN A 262 -18.22 6.87 -3.76
N CYS A 263 -17.47 6.31 -4.71
CA CYS A 263 -17.73 4.97 -5.22
C CYS A 263 -17.53 3.89 -4.14
N ALA A 264 -16.49 4.03 -3.31
CA ALA A 264 -16.23 3.08 -2.22
C ALA A 264 -17.36 3.08 -1.19
N ALA A 265 -17.81 4.27 -0.77
CA ALA A 265 -18.93 4.42 0.14
C ALA A 265 -20.23 3.84 -0.44
N SER A 266 -20.57 4.19 -1.68
CA SER A 266 -21.75 3.68 -2.37
C SER A 266 -21.74 2.15 -2.46
N PHE A 267 -20.60 1.54 -2.82
CA PHE A 267 -20.47 0.09 -2.90
C PHE A 267 -20.72 -0.58 -1.55
N ILE A 268 -20.10 -0.10 -0.47
CA ILE A 268 -20.24 -0.69 0.86
C ILE A 268 -21.64 -0.51 1.41
N ASN A 269 -22.23 0.67 1.27
CA ASN A 269 -23.60 0.96 1.72
C ASN A 269 -24.63 0.05 1.04
N ASN A 270 -24.43 -0.24 -0.25
CA ASN A 270 -25.28 -1.18 -0.99
C ASN A 270 -25.01 -2.65 -0.62
N ARG A 271 -23.73 -3.01 -0.38
CA ARG A 271 -23.33 -4.40 -0.13
C ARG A 271 -23.57 -4.87 1.29
N VAL A 272 -23.43 -3.99 2.28
CA VAL A 272 -23.49 -4.32 3.72
C VAL A 272 -24.67 -3.60 4.35
N PRO A 273 -25.85 -4.26 4.50
CA PRO A 273 -27.05 -3.60 4.99
C PRO A 273 -26.86 -2.96 6.36
N GLY A 274 -27.31 -1.72 6.53
CA GLY A 274 -27.21 -0.98 7.80
C GLY A 274 -25.82 -0.39 8.10
N CYS A 275 -24.82 -0.59 7.24
CA CYS A 275 -23.59 0.21 7.28
C CYS A 275 -23.86 1.58 6.63
N VAL A 276 -23.25 2.63 7.18
CA VAL A 276 -23.34 4.01 6.70
C VAL A 276 -21.93 4.55 6.54
N VAL A 277 -21.42 4.44 5.32
CA VAL A 277 -20.16 5.01 4.91
C VAL A 277 -20.39 6.40 4.34
N THR A 278 -19.81 7.43 4.98
CA THR A 278 -19.86 8.83 4.56
C THR A 278 -18.59 9.21 3.77
N PRO A 279 -18.69 9.51 2.46
CA PRO A 279 -17.53 9.85 1.64
C PRO A 279 -17.12 11.33 1.74
N HIS A 280 -15.82 11.59 1.70
CA HIS A 280 -15.19 12.90 1.63
C HIS A 280 -14.20 12.91 0.46
N PHE A 281 -14.57 13.56 -0.64
CA PHE A 281 -13.71 13.71 -1.82
C PHE A 281 -12.84 14.96 -1.70
N CYS A 282 -11.81 14.87 -0.87
CA CYS A 282 -10.94 15.99 -0.52
C CYS A 282 -9.61 15.48 0.06
N LYS A 283 -8.70 16.40 0.33
CA LYS A 283 -7.43 16.09 0.98
C LYS A 283 -7.62 16.06 2.48
N ILE A 284 -6.74 15.33 3.19
CA ILE A 284 -6.75 15.35 4.66
C ILE A 284 -6.44 16.75 5.21
N GLN A 285 -5.66 17.54 4.48
CA GLN A 285 -5.28 18.89 4.87
C GLN A 285 -6.44 19.90 4.84
N ASP A 286 -7.57 19.54 4.23
CA ASP A 286 -8.74 20.41 4.10
C ASP A 286 -9.57 20.44 5.40
N PHE A 287 -9.27 19.55 6.35
CA PHE A 287 -9.95 19.47 7.65
C PHE A 287 -9.07 19.94 8.80
N ASP A 288 -9.71 20.54 9.81
CA ASP A 288 -9.07 20.95 11.06
C ASP A 288 -9.27 19.92 12.17
N SER A 289 -8.73 20.22 13.35
CA SER A 289 -8.83 19.36 14.53
C SER A 289 -10.27 19.09 14.98
N SER A 290 -11.22 20.01 14.71
CA SER A 290 -12.62 19.83 15.10
C SER A 290 -13.26 18.66 14.36
N PHE A 291 -12.93 18.51 13.08
CA PHE A 291 -13.37 17.37 12.29
C PHE A 291 -12.77 16.06 12.80
N TYR A 292 -11.47 16.01 13.08
CA TYR A 292 -10.82 14.76 13.50
C TYR A 292 -11.22 14.32 14.92
N ARG A 293 -11.56 15.25 15.80
CA ARG A 293 -11.96 14.97 17.18
C ARG A 293 -13.27 14.16 17.30
N GLN A 294 -14.11 14.16 16.26
CA GLN A 294 -15.39 13.44 16.28
C GLN A 294 -15.27 11.91 16.21
N PHE A 295 -14.11 11.38 15.80
CA PHE A 295 -13.91 9.95 15.57
C PHE A 295 -13.32 9.28 16.81
N HIS A 296 -13.72 8.04 17.09
CA HIS A 296 -13.11 7.25 18.16
C HIS A 296 -11.78 6.65 17.70
N ILE A 297 -11.74 6.18 16.45
CA ILE A 297 -10.59 5.50 15.85
C ILE A 297 -10.39 6.00 14.42
N ILE A 298 -9.14 6.27 14.07
CA ILE A 298 -8.71 6.64 12.72
C ILE A 298 -7.82 5.54 12.14
N VAL A 299 -8.03 5.18 10.88
CA VAL A 299 -7.28 4.12 10.19
C VAL A 299 -6.76 4.67 8.88
N CYS A 300 -5.46 4.56 8.64
CA CYS A 300 -4.75 5.14 7.52
C CYS A 300 -4.40 4.07 6.46
N GLY A 301 -5.05 4.20 5.32
CA GLY A 301 -4.76 3.63 4.01
C GLY A 301 -3.94 4.57 3.13
N LEU A 302 -2.94 5.27 3.64
CA LEU A 302 -2.13 6.25 2.89
C LEU A 302 -0.91 5.63 2.19
N ASP A 303 -0.53 6.16 1.03
CA ASP A 303 0.67 5.75 0.25
C ASP A 303 1.84 6.72 0.39
N SER A 304 1.59 7.96 0.81
CA SER A 304 2.63 8.98 1.01
C SER A 304 3.09 9.12 2.46
N ILE A 305 4.40 9.24 2.65
CA ILE A 305 5.03 9.55 3.96
C ILE A 305 4.57 10.92 4.45
N VAL A 306 4.44 11.91 3.56
CA VAL A 306 4.04 13.28 3.91
C VAL A 306 2.64 13.27 4.52
N ALA A 307 1.71 12.56 3.89
CA ALA A 307 0.34 12.44 4.39
C ALA A 307 0.28 11.76 5.77
N ARG A 308 1.11 10.72 5.98
CA ARG A 308 1.22 10.02 7.27
C ARG A 308 1.80 10.91 8.37
N ARG A 309 2.87 11.65 8.08
CA ARG A 309 3.45 12.63 9.01
C ARG A 309 2.44 13.72 9.36
N TRP A 310 1.67 14.18 8.38
CA TRP A 310 0.68 15.22 8.58
C TRP A 310 -0.45 14.77 9.52
N ILE A 311 -1.08 13.61 9.24
CA ILE A 311 -2.15 13.11 10.12
C ILE A 311 -1.61 12.75 11.51
N ASN A 312 -0.37 12.26 11.60
CA ASN A 312 0.30 12.02 12.87
C ASN A 312 0.44 13.31 13.69
N GLY A 313 0.88 14.41 13.07
CA GLY A 313 0.95 15.72 13.73
C GLY A 313 -0.42 16.23 14.15
N MET A 314 -1.43 16.08 13.29
CA MET A 314 -2.82 16.49 13.59
C MET A 314 -3.33 15.77 14.83
N LEU A 315 -3.15 14.45 14.90
CA LEU A 315 -3.59 13.67 16.06
C LEU A 315 -2.83 14.01 17.34
N ILE A 316 -1.51 14.26 17.25
CA ILE A 316 -0.73 14.72 18.40
C ILE A 316 -1.23 16.07 18.91
N SER A 317 -1.62 16.98 18.01
CA SER A 317 -2.15 18.31 18.39
C SER A 317 -3.43 18.25 19.23
N MET A 318 -4.17 17.15 19.12
CA MET A 318 -5.44 16.95 19.83
C MET A 318 -5.28 16.29 21.21
N VAL A 319 -4.08 15.80 21.54
CA VAL A 319 -3.80 15.14 22.81
C VAL A 319 -3.85 16.17 23.93
N GLU A 320 -4.79 15.99 24.85
CA GLU A 320 -4.91 16.80 26.07
C GLU A 320 -4.13 16.16 27.22
N TYR A 321 -3.44 17.01 27.97
CA TYR A 321 -2.61 16.63 29.10
C TYR A 321 -3.27 17.06 30.40
N GLU A 322 -3.23 16.18 31.40
CA GLU A 322 -3.54 16.54 32.79
C GLU A 322 -2.32 17.20 33.45
N GLU A 323 -2.53 17.85 34.60
CA GLU A 323 -1.48 18.59 35.34
C GLU A 323 -0.30 17.70 35.80
N ASP A 324 -0.54 16.41 36.03
CA ASP A 324 0.48 15.40 36.36
C ASP A 324 1.26 14.92 35.14
N GLY A 325 0.92 15.45 33.96
CA GLY A 325 1.42 14.96 32.71
C GLY A 325 0.94 13.54 32.42
N SER A 326 -0.29 13.15 32.72
CA SER A 326 -0.99 12.01 32.12
C SER A 326 -1.87 12.47 30.94
N VAL A 327 -2.39 11.56 30.11
CA VAL A 327 -3.19 11.92 28.91
C VAL A 327 -4.67 11.78 29.24
N ARG A 328 -5.44 12.85 29.01
CA ARG A 328 -6.90 12.88 29.29
C ARG A 328 -7.75 12.25 28.18
N ASN A 329 -7.40 12.52 26.92
CA ASN A 329 -8.16 12.08 25.75
C ASN A 329 -7.21 11.44 24.73
N LEU A 330 -7.49 10.20 24.34
CA LEU A 330 -6.64 9.41 23.45
C LEU A 330 -7.40 8.98 22.18
N HIS A 331 -7.08 9.62 21.05
CA HIS A 331 -7.51 9.18 19.74
C HIS A 331 -6.57 8.07 19.24
N HIS A 332 -7.12 6.97 18.73
CA HIS A 332 -6.33 5.84 18.26
C HIS A 332 -6.11 5.93 16.75
N SER A 333 -4.87 5.71 16.28
CA SER A 333 -4.55 5.61 14.85
C SER A 333 -3.88 4.29 14.49
N VAL A 334 -4.30 3.70 13.36
CA VAL A 334 -3.76 2.45 12.79
C VAL A 334 -3.35 2.69 11.33
N ASP A 335 -2.11 2.39 10.89
CA ASP A 335 -1.61 2.79 9.55
C ASP A 335 -1.05 1.61 8.70
N ARG A 336 -1.06 1.77 7.36
CA ARG A 336 -0.60 0.86 6.28
C ARG A 336 0.72 0.17 6.54
N ARG A 337 1.65 0.85 7.21
CA ARG A 337 2.90 0.24 7.68
C ARG A 337 2.78 -0.07 9.16
N ARG A 338 1.94 -1.08 9.45
CA ARG A 338 2.17 -1.97 10.59
C ARG A 338 2.23 -1.26 11.93
N ASN A 339 1.56 -0.11 12.05
CA ASN A 339 1.69 0.74 13.22
C ASN A 339 0.37 0.81 13.95
N ARG A 340 0.36 0.33 15.19
CA ARG A 340 -0.64 0.72 16.20
C ARG A 340 -0.07 1.86 17.03
N ARG A 341 -0.79 3.00 17.10
CA ARG A 341 -0.36 4.16 17.90
C ARG A 341 -1.32 4.43 19.04
N VAL A 342 -0.82 4.22 20.26
CA VAL A 342 -1.33 4.79 21.51
C VAL A 342 -0.45 6.02 21.76
N GLN A 343 -1.03 7.20 21.67
CA GLN A 343 -0.33 8.44 21.30
C GLN A 343 0.62 9.05 22.34
N ARG A 344 0.90 8.37 23.46
CA ARG A 344 1.97 8.83 24.36
C ARG A 344 2.88 7.76 24.94
N GLU A 345 2.40 6.55 25.20
CA GLU A 345 3.28 5.47 25.69
C GLU A 345 4.07 4.80 24.56
N ARG A 346 3.72 5.04 23.28
CA ARG A 346 4.30 4.34 22.13
C ARG A 346 4.82 5.32 21.05
N PRO A 347 5.83 4.95 20.24
CA PRO A 347 6.50 5.84 19.29
C PRO A 347 5.59 6.50 18.24
N CYS A 348 5.91 7.76 17.90
CA CYS A 348 5.38 8.61 16.81
C CYS A 348 5.89 8.15 15.41
N ASP A 349 5.29 8.58 14.29
CA ASP A 349 5.88 8.30 12.95
C ASP A 349 7.29 8.89 12.79
N SER A 350 7.51 10.07 13.36
CA SER A 350 8.78 10.78 13.32
C SER A 350 9.87 10.19 14.22
N THR A 351 9.56 9.21 15.09
CA THR A 351 10.59 8.53 15.89
C THR A 351 11.50 7.65 15.05
N ARG A 352 11.10 7.32 13.82
CA ARG A 352 11.78 6.34 12.96
C ARG A 352 12.11 6.87 11.56
N ASN A 353 12.55 8.13 11.49
CA ASN A 353 13.23 8.62 10.29
C ASN A 353 14.54 7.84 9.99
N ASP A 354 15.04 7.03 10.93
CA ASP A 354 16.14 6.08 10.71
C ASP A 354 15.71 4.83 9.92
N GLY A 355 15.86 4.91 8.59
CA GLY A 355 16.23 3.74 7.76
C GLY A 355 15.15 2.71 7.41
N LEU A 356 13.95 2.75 8.01
CA LEU A 356 12.87 1.81 7.65
C LEU A 356 12.03 2.25 6.44
N HIS A 357 12.28 3.47 5.96
CA HIS A 357 11.70 3.97 4.72
C HIS A 357 12.64 3.62 3.57
N ARG A 358 12.11 2.93 2.55
CA ARG A 358 12.82 2.78 1.27
C ARG A 358 13.17 4.18 0.79
N LEU A 359 14.45 4.52 0.81
CA LEU A 359 14.95 5.79 0.30
C LEU A 359 14.46 5.89 -1.14
N TYR A 360 13.82 7.01 -1.49
CA TYR A 360 13.56 7.31 -2.89
C TYR A 360 14.92 7.31 -3.60
N VAL A 361 15.01 6.55 -4.70
CA VAL A 361 16.23 6.49 -5.49
C VAL A 361 16.37 7.84 -6.18
N ASN A 362 17.14 8.75 -5.58
CA ASN A 362 17.54 9.99 -6.22
C ASN A 362 18.83 9.74 -6.99
N TYR A 363 18.77 9.83 -8.30
CA TYR A 363 19.95 9.75 -9.15
C TYR A 363 20.72 11.08 -9.12
N PRO A 364 22.05 11.08 -8.91
CA PRO A 364 22.83 12.31 -8.93
C PRO A 364 22.76 13.02 -10.29
N LEU A 365 22.62 14.34 -10.28
CA LEU A 365 22.45 15.13 -11.52
C LEU A 365 23.63 14.97 -12.49
N CYS A 366 24.86 14.82 -11.97
CA CYS A 366 26.06 14.58 -12.79
C CYS A 366 26.00 13.23 -13.53
N THR A 367 25.40 12.21 -12.91
CA THR A 367 25.18 10.89 -13.51
C THR A 367 24.08 10.96 -14.56
N ILE A 368 22.96 11.62 -14.24
CA ILE A 368 21.85 11.82 -15.18
C ILE A 368 22.33 12.60 -16.41
N ALA A 369 23.06 13.69 -16.23
CA ALA A 369 23.44 14.61 -17.31
C ALA A 369 24.61 14.09 -18.16
N ASN A 370 25.66 13.53 -17.54
CA ASN A 370 26.93 13.30 -18.24
C ASN A 370 27.31 11.82 -18.37
N THR A 371 26.92 10.96 -17.42
CA THR A 371 27.37 9.57 -17.38
C THR A 371 26.23 8.59 -17.07
N PRO A 372 25.20 8.49 -17.92
CA PRO A 372 24.13 7.51 -17.75
C PRO A 372 24.70 6.09 -17.87
N ARG A 373 24.17 5.16 -17.07
CA ARG A 373 24.64 3.76 -16.97
C ARG A 373 23.49 2.74 -16.97
N MET A 374 22.30 3.19 -16.60
CA MET A 374 21.09 2.37 -16.52
C MET A 374 20.00 3.05 -17.35
N PRO A 375 19.05 2.30 -17.92
CA PRO A 375 17.97 2.87 -18.74
C PRO A 375 17.13 3.89 -17.95
N GLU A 376 17.01 3.75 -16.63
CA GLU A 376 16.37 4.73 -15.73
C GLU A 376 17.06 6.09 -15.78
N HIS A 377 18.38 6.16 -15.95
CA HIS A 377 19.10 7.44 -16.05
C HIS A 377 18.75 8.20 -17.33
N CYS A 378 18.49 7.48 -18.42
CA CYS A 378 18.05 8.07 -19.67
C CYS A 378 16.66 8.66 -19.53
N ILE A 379 15.75 7.95 -18.87
CA ILE A 379 14.37 8.40 -18.62
C ILE A 379 14.37 9.62 -17.69
N GLU A 380 15.14 9.60 -16.61
CA GLU A 380 15.19 10.70 -15.64
C GLU A 380 15.80 11.98 -16.25
N TYR A 381 16.73 11.84 -17.21
CA TYR A 381 17.22 12.99 -17.97
C TYR A 381 16.15 13.61 -18.84
N VAL A 382 15.37 12.78 -19.54
CA VAL A 382 14.29 13.29 -20.39
C VAL A 382 13.28 14.04 -19.52
N LYS A 383 12.94 13.49 -18.36
CA LYS A 383 12.02 14.08 -17.39
C LYS A 383 12.51 15.40 -16.77
N ILE A 384 13.75 15.44 -16.27
CA ILE A 384 14.26 16.59 -15.50
C ILE A 384 14.91 17.66 -16.39
N ILE A 385 15.56 17.26 -17.48
CA ILE A 385 16.41 18.15 -18.30
C ILE A 385 15.78 18.41 -19.65
N GLN A 386 15.39 17.37 -20.39
CA GLN A 386 14.96 17.54 -21.78
C GLN A 386 13.54 18.09 -21.90
N TRP A 387 12.60 17.62 -21.08
CA TRP A 387 11.21 18.08 -21.09
C TRP A 387 11.09 19.58 -20.80
N PRO A 388 11.70 20.14 -19.72
CA PRO A 388 11.64 21.58 -19.49
C PRO A 388 12.37 22.41 -20.55
N LYS A 389 13.33 21.81 -21.26
CA LYS A 389 14.11 22.48 -22.31
C LYS A 389 13.37 22.55 -23.65
N GLU A 390 12.72 21.46 -24.04
CA GLU A 390 12.06 21.34 -25.35
C GLU A 390 10.57 21.73 -25.30
N THR A 391 9.93 21.65 -24.14
CA THR A 391 8.51 21.98 -23.94
C THR A 391 7.60 21.39 -25.04
N PRO A 392 7.65 20.06 -25.26
CA PRO A 392 7.13 19.42 -26.48
C PRO A 392 5.63 19.61 -26.71
N PHE A 393 4.86 19.84 -25.64
CA PHE A 393 3.41 20.06 -25.68
C PHE A 393 2.99 21.49 -25.29
N GLY A 394 3.95 22.43 -25.25
CA GLY A 394 3.74 23.83 -24.87
C GLY A 394 4.45 24.21 -23.57
N SER A 395 4.74 25.50 -23.40
CA SER A 395 5.53 26.02 -22.27
C SER A 395 4.84 25.93 -20.90
N GLU A 396 3.52 25.76 -20.88
CA GLU A 396 2.72 25.64 -19.63
C GLU A 396 2.31 24.19 -19.33
N VAL A 397 2.61 23.23 -20.21
CA VAL A 397 2.19 21.83 -20.03
C VAL A 397 3.24 21.06 -19.23
N ALA A 398 2.88 20.73 -17.99
CA ALA A 398 3.69 19.86 -17.14
C ALA A 398 3.68 18.41 -17.67
N LEU A 399 4.76 17.69 -17.42
CA LEU A 399 4.85 16.27 -17.75
C LEU A 399 3.83 15.47 -16.93
N ASP A 400 2.84 14.93 -17.63
CA ASP A 400 1.86 14.01 -17.08
C ASP A 400 2.25 12.56 -17.40
N GLY A 401 2.47 11.75 -16.36
CA GLY A 401 2.77 10.32 -16.53
C GLY A 401 1.56 9.49 -16.94
N ASP A 402 0.33 10.00 -16.77
CA ASP A 402 -0.92 9.34 -17.13
C ASP A 402 -1.32 9.56 -18.59
N ASP A 403 -0.80 10.60 -19.24
CA ASP A 403 -1.05 10.89 -20.66
C ASP A 403 -0.21 9.96 -21.56
N PRO A 404 -0.83 9.10 -22.39
CA PRO A 404 -0.12 8.24 -23.32
C PRO A 404 0.80 8.99 -24.29
N GLN A 405 0.44 10.20 -24.71
CA GLN A 405 1.24 10.99 -25.65
C GLN A 405 2.53 11.46 -24.99
N HIS A 406 2.45 11.92 -23.75
CA HIS A 406 3.61 12.31 -22.96
C HIS A 406 4.55 11.13 -22.72
N VAL A 407 4.00 9.96 -22.33
CA VAL A 407 4.80 8.76 -22.07
C VAL A 407 5.48 8.27 -23.35
N THR A 408 4.78 8.24 -24.50
CA THR A 408 5.38 7.87 -25.78
C THR A 408 6.52 8.82 -26.17
N TRP A 409 6.32 10.13 -26.00
CA TRP A 409 7.38 11.10 -26.27
C TRP A 409 8.61 10.87 -25.39
N VAL A 410 8.39 10.64 -24.09
CA VAL A 410 9.50 10.33 -23.16
C VAL A 410 10.20 9.04 -23.56
N TYR A 411 9.45 8.02 -24.00
CA TYR A 411 10.02 6.75 -24.46
C TYR A 411 10.92 6.93 -25.67
N GLU A 412 10.47 7.66 -26.70
CA GLU A 412 11.25 7.94 -27.90
C GLU A 412 12.55 8.69 -27.58
N LYS A 413 12.47 9.75 -26.76
CA LYS A 413 13.65 10.53 -26.35
C LYS A 413 14.61 9.77 -25.45
N ALA A 414 14.07 8.94 -24.55
CA ALA A 414 14.89 8.11 -23.70
C ALA A 414 15.59 7.01 -24.50
N GLN A 415 14.97 6.51 -25.58
CA GLN A 415 15.57 5.55 -26.51
C GLN A 415 16.71 6.17 -27.30
N GLU A 416 16.50 7.35 -27.91
CA GLU A 416 17.57 8.10 -28.61
C GLU A 416 18.80 8.28 -27.71
N ARG A 417 18.56 8.62 -26.45
CA ARG A 417 19.64 8.79 -25.47
C ARG A 417 20.27 7.47 -25.07
N ALA A 418 19.50 6.43 -24.82
CA ALA A 418 20.02 5.12 -24.48
C ALA A 418 20.92 4.57 -25.60
N ASP A 419 20.53 4.75 -26.86
CA ASP A 419 21.32 4.34 -28.03
C ASP A 419 22.65 5.09 -28.10
N SER A 420 22.67 6.39 -27.80
CA SER A 420 23.90 7.19 -27.80
C SER A 420 24.95 6.74 -26.76
N PHE A 421 24.51 6.05 -25.70
CA PHE A 421 25.37 5.53 -24.63
C PHE A 421 25.47 3.99 -24.63
N ASN A 422 24.96 3.32 -25.68
CA ASN A 422 24.89 1.85 -25.78
C ASN A 422 24.21 1.19 -24.56
N ILE A 423 23.15 1.79 -24.04
CA ILE A 423 22.38 1.26 -22.90
C ILE A 423 21.17 0.47 -23.42
N THR A 424 21.09 -0.81 -23.06
CA THR A 424 19.97 -1.69 -23.44
C THR A 424 18.96 -1.84 -22.30
N GLY A 425 17.74 -2.32 -22.61
CA GLY A 425 16.71 -2.62 -21.61
C GLY A 425 15.67 -1.52 -21.40
N LEU A 426 15.66 -0.50 -22.26
CA LEU A 426 14.60 0.51 -22.26
C LEU A 426 13.30 -0.11 -22.80
N SER A 427 12.21 0.08 -22.07
CA SER A 427 10.88 -0.37 -22.47
C SER A 427 9.85 0.68 -22.08
N TYR A 428 8.75 0.76 -22.83
CA TYR A 428 7.64 1.67 -22.50
C TYR A 428 7.16 1.48 -21.05
N ARG A 429 7.19 0.23 -20.55
CA ARG A 429 6.88 -0.10 -19.15
C ARG A 429 7.85 0.53 -18.16
N LEU A 430 9.15 0.46 -18.42
CA LEU A 430 10.15 1.07 -17.56
C LEU A 430 9.98 2.59 -17.51
N VAL A 431 9.67 3.22 -18.65
CA VAL A 431 9.36 4.65 -18.73
C VAL A 431 8.19 5.00 -17.82
N GLN A 432 7.06 4.30 -17.94
CA GLN A 432 5.92 4.52 -17.05
C GLN A 432 6.27 4.28 -15.58
N GLY A 433 7.07 3.25 -15.29
CA GLY A 433 7.55 2.93 -13.94
C GLY A 433 8.33 4.08 -13.30
N VAL A 434 9.26 4.66 -14.05
CA VAL A 434 10.12 5.77 -13.60
C VAL A 434 9.33 7.08 -13.54
N LEU A 435 8.47 7.36 -14.52
CA LEU A 435 7.66 8.59 -14.54
C LEU A 435 6.68 8.66 -13.36
N LYS A 436 5.99 7.56 -13.07
CA LYS A 436 4.97 7.50 -12.00
C LYS A 436 5.51 7.00 -10.66
N ASN A 437 6.81 6.68 -10.55
CA ASN A 437 7.40 6.01 -9.38
C ASN A 437 6.57 4.79 -8.91
N ILE A 438 6.17 3.95 -9.86
CA ILE A 438 5.19 2.88 -9.63
C ILE A 438 5.67 1.91 -8.55
N ILE A 439 4.90 1.78 -7.48
CA ILE A 439 5.09 0.74 -6.46
C ILE A 439 4.28 -0.50 -6.86
N PRO A 440 4.90 -1.66 -7.10
CA PRO A 440 4.17 -2.91 -7.34
C PRO A 440 3.23 -3.20 -6.16
N ALA A 441 1.95 -3.44 -6.45
CA ALA A 441 0.92 -3.57 -5.43
C ALA A 441 -0.09 -4.65 -5.80
N VAL A 442 -0.24 -5.63 -4.90
CA VAL A 442 -1.04 -6.84 -5.08
C VAL A 442 -2.27 -6.83 -4.15
N ALA A 443 -3.35 -7.53 -4.51
CA ALA A 443 -4.53 -7.64 -3.64
C ALA A 443 -4.22 -8.41 -2.34
N SER A 444 -3.46 -9.51 -2.42
CA SER A 444 -3.15 -10.39 -1.28
C SER A 444 -2.48 -9.66 -0.11
N THR A 445 -1.39 -8.94 -0.36
CA THR A 445 -0.68 -8.17 0.67
C THR A 445 -1.57 -7.07 1.27
N ASN A 446 -2.40 -6.39 0.45
CA ASN A 446 -3.35 -5.42 0.98
C ASN A 446 -4.39 -6.08 1.89
N ALA A 447 -4.92 -7.24 1.52
CA ALA A 447 -5.87 -7.98 2.35
C ALA A 447 -5.26 -8.43 3.68
N VAL A 448 -4.03 -8.94 3.67
CA VAL A 448 -3.33 -9.35 4.91
C VAL A 448 -3.15 -8.18 5.86
N ILE A 449 -2.62 -7.05 5.36
CA ILE A 449 -2.38 -5.88 6.20
C ILE A 449 -3.70 -5.25 6.67
N ALA A 450 -4.72 -5.18 5.82
CA ALA A 450 -6.01 -4.62 6.19
C ALA A 450 -6.70 -5.45 7.27
N ALA A 451 -6.65 -6.78 7.14
CA ALA A 451 -7.19 -7.69 8.14
C ALA A 451 -6.49 -7.51 9.50
N SER A 452 -5.16 -7.38 9.52
CA SER A 452 -4.41 -7.05 10.73
C SER A 452 -4.85 -5.71 11.32
N CYS A 453 -4.94 -4.66 10.51
CA CYS A 453 -5.38 -3.34 10.96
C CYS A 453 -6.81 -3.34 11.52
N ALA A 454 -7.78 -3.92 10.79
CA ALA A 454 -9.17 -4.01 11.22
C ALA A 454 -9.35 -4.85 12.48
N THR A 455 -8.55 -5.92 12.63
CA THR A 455 -8.50 -6.70 13.87
C THR A 455 -8.06 -5.84 15.06
N GLU A 456 -7.05 -5.00 14.89
CA GLU A 456 -6.61 -4.09 15.95
C GLU A 456 -7.63 -3.00 16.26
N VAL A 457 -8.31 -2.47 15.26
CA VAL A 457 -9.42 -1.52 15.44
C VAL A 457 -10.53 -2.16 16.29
N PHE A 458 -10.90 -3.41 15.98
CA PHE A 458 -11.90 -4.14 16.74
C PHE A 458 -11.47 -4.41 18.19
N LYS A 459 -10.21 -4.82 18.42
CA LYS A 459 -9.67 -5.00 19.78
C LYS A 459 -9.68 -3.69 20.57
N ILE A 460 -9.29 -2.57 19.96
CA ILE A 460 -9.28 -1.26 20.61
C ILE A 460 -10.71 -0.83 20.96
N ALA A 461 -11.65 -0.96 20.04
CA ALA A 461 -13.03 -0.51 20.24
C ALA A 461 -13.79 -1.36 21.28
N SER A 462 -13.46 -2.65 21.39
CA SER A 462 -14.20 -3.59 22.23
C SER A 462 -13.47 -4.01 23.51
N SER A 463 -12.16 -3.74 23.61
CA SER A 463 -11.27 -4.31 24.63
C SER A 463 -11.28 -5.85 24.69
N CYS A 464 -11.71 -6.58 23.64
CA CYS A 464 -11.90 -8.04 23.73
C CYS A 464 -10.62 -8.84 23.97
N CYS A 465 -9.46 -8.29 23.62
CA CYS A 465 -8.14 -8.93 23.72
C CYS A 465 -7.08 -7.83 23.80
N GLU A 466 -5.90 -8.17 24.33
CA GLU A 466 -4.76 -7.27 24.28
C GLU A 466 -4.40 -6.89 22.82
N PRO A 467 -4.43 -5.61 22.50
CA PRO A 467 -4.05 -5.13 21.18
C PRO A 467 -2.52 -5.21 20.94
N LEU A 468 -2.12 -5.32 19.67
CA LEU A 468 -0.74 -5.51 19.18
C LEU A 468 0.26 -4.56 19.85
N ASN A 469 1.48 -5.05 20.14
CA ASN A 469 2.53 -4.21 20.70
C ASN A 469 3.27 -3.38 19.63
N ASN A 470 2.56 -2.41 19.08
CA ASN A 470 2.93 -1.37 18.10
C ASN A 470 3.36 -1.80 16.69
N TYR A 471 4.22 -2.80 16.47
CA TYR A 471 4.77 -3.08 15.14
C TYR A 471 4.66 -4.55 14.70
N MET A 472 4.25 -4.79 13.45
CA MET A 472 4.17 -6.15 12.86
C MET A 472 4.63 -6.19 11.41
N VAL A 473 5.76 -6.83 11.12
CA VAL A 473 6.27 -7.11 9.76
C VAL A 473 5.54 -8.29 9.10
N PHE A 474 5.35 -8.26 7.78
CA PHE A 474 4.81 -9.31 6.91
C PHE A 474 5.62 -9.41 5.60
N ASN A 475 6.13 -10.58 5.25
CA ASN A 475 6.81 -10.83 3.99
C ASN A 475 6.32 -12.17 3.41
N ASP A 476 6.02 -12.17 2.11
CA ASP A 476 5.54 -13.32 1.36
C ASP A 476 6.40 -13.66 0.14
N VAL A 477 7.63 -13.14 0.06
CA VAL A 477 8.58 -13.46 -1.03
C VAL A 477 9.12 -14.88 -0.92
N ASP A 478 9.51 -15.31 0.29
CA ASP A 478 9.99 -16.67 0.58
C ASP A 478 9.16 -17.25 1.73
N GLY A 479 8.18 -18.09 1.38
CA GLY A 479 7.17 -18.57 2.31
C GLY A 479 6.27 -17.45 2.84
N ILE A 480 5.76 -17.61 4.06
CA ILE A 480 4.98 -16.57 4.75
C ILE A 480 5.67 -16.29 6.08
N TYR A 481 6.11 -15.05 6.25
CA TYR A 481 6.83 -14.60 7.43
C TYR A 481 6.17 -13.37 8.06
N THR A 482 6.04 -13.39 9.38
CA THR A 482 5.62 -12.23 10.17
C THR A 482 6.54 -12.01 11.36
N TYR A 483 6.85 -10.75 11.67
CA TYR A 483 7.69 -10.39 12.82
C TYR A 483 7.12 -9.23 13.61
N THR A 484 6.74 -9.50 14.85
CA THR A 484 6.14 -8.51 15.75
C THR A 484 7.16 -8.07 16.77
N TYR A 485 7.31 -6.77 16.97
CA TYR A 485 8.25 -6.21 17.94
C TYR A 485 7.75 -4.87 18.47
N GLU A 486 8.16 -4.54 19.70
CA GLU A 486 7.87 -3.26 20.30
C GLU A 486 8.93 -2.24 19.86
N ALA A 487 8.48 -1.27 19.06
CA ALA A 487 9.24 -0.07 18.76
C ALA A 487 9.37 0.82 19.99
N GLU A 488 10.59 1.30 20.26
CA GLU A 488 10.87 2.23 21.34
C GLU A 488 10.52 3.68 20.97
N LYS A 489 10.03 4.43 21.96
CA LYS A 489 9.77 5.87 21.83
C LYS A 489 11.06 6.64 22.12
N ARG A 490 11.56 7.40 21.14
CA ARG A 490 12.63 8.37 21.38
C ARG A 490 12.11 9.56 22.17
N SER A 491 12.86 9.96 23.20
CA SER A 491 12.60 11.15 24.04
C SER A 491 12.77 12.46 23.27
N ASP A 492 13.47 12.42 22.14
CA ASP A 492 13.89 13.55 21.31
C ASP A 492 13.10 13.63 19.98
N CYS A 493 11.92 12.97 19.89
CA CYS A 493 11.05 12.99 18.70
C CYS A 493 10.59 14.41 18.32
N LEU A 494 10.81 14.84 17.08
CA LEU A 494 10.39 16.15 16.57
C LEU A 494 8.88 16.43 16.63
N ALA A 495 8.04 15.39 16.64
CA ALA A 495 6.58 15.56 16.66
C ALA A 495 5.95 15.35 18.03
N CYS A 496 6.39 14.35 18.81
CA CYS A 496 5.76 13.97 20.08
C CYS A 496 6.59 14.31 21.32
N SER A 497 7.82 14.81 21.14
CA SER A 497 8.56 15.42 22.25
C SER A 497 8.10 16.86 22.42
N GLN A 498 7.98 17.29 23.68
CA GLN A 498 7.72 18.68 24.04
C GLN A 498 9.03 19.49 24.15
N VAL A 499 10.18 18.85 23.95
CA VAL A 499 11.50 19.49 24.08
C VAL A 499 11.94 20.03 22.71
N PRO A 500 12.23 21.33 22.58
CA PRO A 500 12.77 21.91 21.34
C PRO A 500 14.07 21.22 20.92
N ARG A 501 14.23 21.01 19.61
CA ARG A 501 15.41 20.34 19.08
C ARG A 501 16.55 21.29 18.81
N SER A 502 17.72 20.98 19.33
CA SER A 502 18.92 21.76 19.05
C SER A 502 19.43 21.50 17.64
N VAL A 503 19.63 22.56 16.86
CA VAL A 503 20.34 22.53 15.58
C VAL A 503 21.72 23.14 15.81
N GLU A 504 22.76 22.34 15.55
CA GLU A 504 24.14 22.80 15.71
C GLU A 504 24.55 23.66 14.51
N ILE A 505 25.10 24.83 14.81
CA ILE A 505 25.61 25.79 13.82
C ILE A 505 27.12 25.90 14.03
N THR A 506 27.88 25.58 13.00
CA THR A 506 29.35 25.58 13.04
C THR A 506 29.93 27.00 12.98
N ASP A 507 29.39 27.87 12.13
CA ASP A 507 29.77 29.28 12.05
C ASP A 507 28.57 30.14 11.64
N PRO A 508 28.03 30.98 12.54
CA PRO A 508 26.83 31.78 12.29
C PRO A 508 27.06 32.94 11.30
N ASN A 509 28.32 33.31 11.04
CA ASN A 509 28.66 34.41 10.12
C ASN A 509 28.73 33.95 8.66
N THR A 510 29.04 32.68 8.42
CA THR A 510 29.15 32.11 7.07
C THR A 510 27.92 31.32 6.67
N MET A 511 27.22 30.71 7.62
CA MET A 511 26.00 29.97 7.34
C MET A 511 24.87 30.95 6.98
N THR A 512 24.31 30.79 5.79
CA THR A 512 23.16 31.58 5.34
C THR A 512 21.84 30.97 5.79
N LEU A 513 20.75 31.75 5.71
CA LEU A 513 19.41 31.21 5.93
C LEU A 513 19.05 30.11 4.92
N GLN A 514 19.54 30.21 3.68
CA GLN A 514 19.40 29.17 2.67
C GLN A 514 20.08 27.86 3.12
N ASP A 515 21.28 27.92 3.69
CA ASP A 515 22.00 26.74 4.18
C ASP A 515 21.27 26.10 5.37
N LEU A 516 20.65 26.90 6.25
CA LEU A 516 19.83 26.38 7.34
C LEU A 516 18.58 25.65 6.82
N ILE A 517 17.88 26.24 5.83
CA ILE A 517 16.75 25.59 5.17
C ILE A 517 17.19 24.28 4.51
N GLN A 518 18.32 24.31 3.79
CA GLN A 518 18.87 23.13 3.12
C GLN A 518 19.24 22.03 4.13
N HIS A 519 19.82 22.40 5.27
CA HIS A 519 20.11 21.49 6.36
C HIS A 519 18.82 20.84 6.93
N LEU A 520 17.74 21.59 7.13
CA LEU A 520 16.46 21.04 7.58
C LEU A 520 15.80 20.10 6.55
N CYS A 521 16.06 20.32 5.27
CA CYS A 521 15.57 19.46 4.19
C CYS A 521 16.41 18.17 4.06
N ASP A 522 17.73 18.28 4.07
CA ASP A 522 18.65 17.18 3.80
C ASP A 522 18.93 16.29 5.00
N ASN A 523 18.89 16.86 6.21
CA ASN A 523 19.20 16.11 7.42
C ASN A 523 18.17 14.99 7.62
N PRO A 524 18.61 13.72 7.73
CA PRO A 524 17.72 12.57 7.90
C PRO A 524 16.79 12.68 9.10
N GLU A 525 17.16 13.41 10.15
CA GLU A 525 16.32 13.58 11.33
C GLU A 525 15.08 14.43 11.03
N PHE A 526 15.20 15.48 10.21
CA PHE A 526 14.13 16.45 9.95
C PHE A 526 13.33 16.12 8.67
N GLN A 527 14.03 15.85 7.56
CA GLN A 527 13.47 15.55 6.24
C GLN A 527 12.25 16.43 5.88
N MET A 528 12.39 17.75 6.06
CA MET A 528 11.34 18.71 5.72
C MET A 528 11.26 18.91 4.21
N LYS A 529 10.11 19.36 3.70
CA LYS A 529 9.90 19.53 2.26
C LYS A 529 10.04 20.97 1.80
N SER A 530 9.45 21.90 2.53
CA SER A 530 9.48 23.33 2.26
C SER A 530 9.25 24.07 3.57
N PRO A 531 10.29 24.15 4.43
CA PRO A 531 10.17 24.77 5.74
C PRO A 531 10.07 26.29 5.62
N GLY A 532 9.06 26.87 6.25
CA GLY A 532 8.97 28.29 6.56
C GLY A 532 9.49 28.57 7.97
N LEU A 533 10.35 29.58 8.10
CA LEU A 533 11.02 29.91 9.36
C LEU A 533 10.53 31.26 9.87
N THR A 534 10.18 31.29 11.16
CA THR A 534 9.78 32.49 11.89
C THR A 534 10.53 32.54 13.22
N ALA A 535 10.97 33.71 13.64
CA ALA A 535 11.70 33.88 14.90
C ALA A 535 11.22 35.12 15.64
N LEU A 536 11.32 35.09 16.97
CA LEU A 536 11.08 36.26 17.80
C LEU A 536 12.33 37.14 17.77
N LEU A 537 12.26 38.29 17.09
CA LEU A 537 13.34 39.27 16.99
C LEU A 537 12.86 40.59 17.59
N GLU A 538 13.62 41.14 18.53
CA GLU A 538 13.31 42.41 19.21
C GLU A 538 11.89 42.47 19.81
N GLY A 539 11.39 41.32 20.30
CA GLY A 539 10.05 41.20 20.90
C GLY A 539 8.89 41.11 19.90
N LYS A 540 9.17 40.99 18.59
CA LYS A 540 8.15 40.78 17.55
C LYS A 540 8.43 39.48 16.77
N ASN A 541 7.37 38.76 16.41
CA ASN A 541 7.48 37.62 15.51
C ASN A 541 7.79 38.13 14.10
N LYS A 542 8.98 37.81 13.60
CA LYS A 542 9.42 38.16 12.26
C LYS A 542 9.54 36.89 11.41
N THR A 543 8.92 36.91 10.24
CA THR A 543 9.07 35.84 9.25
C THR A 543 10.42 35.98 8.57
N LEU A 544 11.26 34.96 8.73
CA LEU A 544 12.58 34.91 8.10
C LEU A 544 12.45 34.49 6.64
N TYR A 545 11.70 33.42 6.39
CA TYR A 545 11.39 32.92 5.05
C TYR A 545 10.09 32.12 5.04
N MET A 546 9.28 32.26 4.00
CA MET A 546 8.07 31.45 3.81
C MET A 546 7.74 31.29 2.32
N GLY A 547 7.93 30.08 1.78
CA GLY A 547 7.69 29.78 0.35
C GLY A 547 6.25 29.41 0.00
N THR A 548 5.35 29.26 0.98
CA THR A 548 3.97 28.80 0.72
C THR A 548 3.05 29.91 0.17
N VAL A 549 3.36 31.17 0.46
CA VAL A 549 2.55 32.33 0.05
C VAL A 549 3.41 33.24 -0.82
N LYS A 550 3.11 33.34 -2.12
CA LYS A 550 3.94 34.08 -3.10
C LYS A 550 4.29 35.51 -2.68
N SER A 551 3.35 36.25 -2.08
CA SER A 551 3.59 37.63 -1.64
C SER A 551 4.60 37.71 -0.48
N ILE A 552 4.60 36.73 0.43
CA ILE A 552 5.54 36.65 1.55
C ILE A 552 6.88 36.10 1.07
N GLU A 553 6.85 35.15 0.13
CA GLU A 553 8.05 34.61 -0.52
C GLU A 553 8.84 35.75 -1.17
N GLU A 554 8.22 36.56 -2.03
CA GLU A 554 8.86 37.70 -2.69
C GLU A 554 9.47 38.69 -1.68
N ALA A 555 8.76 38.98 -0.58
CA ALA A 555 9.22 39.89 0.45
C ALA A 555 10.36 39.32 1.32
N THR A 556 10.44 38.00 1.47
CA THR A 556 11.43 37.33 2.34
C THR A 556 12.57 36.66 1.57
N LYS A 557 12.48 36.58 0.25
CA LYS A 557 13.51 35.97 -0.62
C LYS A 557 14.89 36.61 -0.45
N GLY A 558 14.93 37.92 -0.20
CA GLY A 558 16.18 38.65 0.06
C GLY A 558 16.90 38.22 1.35
N ASN A 559 16.19 37.60 2.30
CA ASN A 559 16.78 37.10 3.54
C ASN A 559 17.56 35.80 3.36
N LEU A 560 17.34 35.07 2.25
CA LEU A 560 17.97 33.76 2.02
C LEU A 560 19.49 33.84 1.92
N THR A 561 20.00 34.94 1.37
CA THR A 561 21.45 35.17 1.20
C THR A 561 22.11 35.80 2.43
N LEU A 562 21.33 36.24 3.42
CA LEU A 562 21.86 36.83 4.64
C LEU A 562 22.35 35.73 5.58
N SER A 563 23.46 36.02 6.28
CA SER A 563 23.97 35.18 7.35
C SER A 563 23.02 35.16 8.56
N LEU A 564 23.13 34.13 9.39
CA LEU A 564 22.31 34.02 10.60
C LEU A 564 22.56 35.20 11.55
N THR A 565 23.81 35.69 11.63
CA THR A 565 24.17 36.88 12.42
C THR A 565 23.51 38.15 11.88
N GLU A 566 23.51 38.37 10.56
CA GLU A 566 22.87 39.54 9.93
C GLU A 566 21.34 39.55 10.12
N LEU A 567 20.74 38.36 10.22
CA LEU A 567 19.33 38.19 10.55
C LEU A 567 19.01 38.43 12.03
N GLY A 568 20.04 38.64 12.87
CA GLY A 568 19.91 38.88 14.29
C GLY A 568 19.64 37.62 15.12
N LEU A 569 19.94 36.44 14.57
CA LEU A 569 19.79 35.17 15.27
C LEU A 569 20.95 34.95 16.25
N LYS A 570 20.61 34.55 17.49
CA LYS A 570 21.57 34.37 18.60
C LYS A 570 21.65 32.92 19.04
N ASP A 571 22.73 32.59 19.75
CA ASP A 571 22.86 31.30 20.42
C ASP A 571 21.71 31.09 21.42
N GLY A 572 21.18 29.87 21.42
CA GLY A 572 20.04 29.47 22.24
C GLY A 572 18.69 30.02 21.80
N GLN A 573 18.61 30.76 20.68
CA GLN A 573 17.35 31.31 20.19
C GLN A 573 16.43 30.23 19.63
N GLU A 574 15.14 30.35 19.92
CA GLU A 574 14.11 29.47 19.38
C GLU A 574 13.61 30.01 18.04
N VAL A 575 13.56 29.11 17.06
CA VAL A 575 13.01 29.35 15.74
C VAL A 575 11.81 28.43 15.54
N MET A 576 10.70 29.03 15.15
CA MET A 576 9.44 28.36 14.82
C MET A 576 9.47 27.98 13.34
N VAL A 577 9.40 26.67 13.08
CA VAL A 577 9.44 26.09 11.75
C VAL A 577 8.08 25.48 11.40
N ALA A 578 7.45 25.98 10.35
CA ALA A 578 6.23 25.42 9.79
C ALA A 578 6.56 24.72 8.47
N ASP A 579 6.09 23.49 8.26
CA ASP A 579 6.40 22.72 7.06
C ASP A 579 5.19 21.90 6.61
N VAL A 580 5.07 21.65 5.30
CA VAL A 580 3.96 20.89 4.72
C VAL A 580 3.86 19.43 5.24
N THR A 581 4.93 18.90 5.85
CA THR A 581 4.92 17.55 6.44
C THR A 581 4.18 17.45 7.78
N THR A 582 3.85 18.56 8.44
CA THR A 582 3.16 18.56 9.74
C THR A 582 2.23 19.78 9.87
N PRO A 583 1.02 19.63 10.44
CA PRO A 583 0.18 20.78 10.75
C PRO A 583 0.72 21.61 11.93
N ASN A 584 1.59 21.03 12.76
CA ASN A 584 2.12 21.69 13.94
C ASN A 584 3.42 22.44 13.63
N THR A 585 3.58 23.63 14.23
CA THR A 585 4.85 24.35 14.25
C THR A 585 5.86 23.60 15.10
N ILE A 586 7.04 23.32 14.54
CA ILE A 586 8.16 22.70 15.24
C ILE A 586 9.05 23.80 15.81
N LEU A 587 9.42 23.67 17.08
CA LEU A 587 10.41 24.56 17.72
C LEU A 587 11.80 23.95 17.60
N ILE A 588 12.70 24.68 16.94
CA ILE A 588 14.13 24.36 16.93
C ILE A 588 14.88 25.40 17.77
N LYS A 589 15.92 24.96 18.47
CA LYS A 589 16.81 25.81 19.25
C LYS A 589 18.15 25.88 18.53
N LEU A 590 18.62 27.09 18.24
CA LEU A 590 19.92 27.27 17.63
C LEU A 590 21.02 27.06 18.67
N LYS A 591 22.02 26.23 18.37
CA LYS A 591 23.19 26.02 19.22
C LYS A 591 24.45 26.31 18.43
N ILE A 592 25.07 27.44 18.72
CA ILE A 592 26.30 27.88 18.05
C ILE A 592 27.47 27.17 18.73
N LEU A 593 28.23 26.38 17.95
CA LEU A 593 29.41 25.70 18.47
C LEU A 593 30.55 26.72 18.65
N PRO A 594 31.29 26.67 19.77
CA PRO A 594 32.47 27.52 19.94
C PRO A 594 33.53 27.12 18.92
N THR A 595 34.00 28.07 18.11
CA THR A 595 35.17 27.90 17.24
C THR A 595 36.39 27.52 18.08
N GLU A 596 37.09 26.45 17.71
CA GLU A 596 38.29 25.89 18.39
C GLU A 596 39.54 26.82 18.38
N VAL A 597 39.39 28.14 18.53
CA VAL A 597 40.49 29.11 18.43
C VAL A 597 40.89 29.72 19.79
N GLU A 598 40.17 29.47 20.89
CA GLU A 598 40.54 29.97 22.22
C GLU A 598 40.83 28.84 23.22
N MET A 599 41.87 28.05 22.94
CA MET A 599 42.50 27.20 23.96
C MET A 599 44.04 27.21 23.87
N SER A 600 44.60 28.38 23.57
CA SER A 600 46.03 28.64 23.77
C SER A 600 46.29 30.10 24.12
N SER A 601 46.18 30.42 25.41
CA SER A 601 46.92 31.52 26.04
C SER A 601 47.05 31.27 27.53
#